data_AF-J9UVT5-F1
#
_entry.id   AF-J9UVT5-F1
#
_cell.length_a   1.000
_cell.length_b   1.000
_cell.length_c   1.000
_cell.angle_alpha   90.00
_cell.angle_beta   90.00
_cell.angle_gamma   90.00
#
_symmetry.space_group_name_H-M   'P 1'
#
loop_
_entity.id
_entity.type
_entity.pdbx_description
1 polymer ?
#
loop_
_entity_poly.entity_id
_entity_poly.type
_entity_poly.pdbx_seq_one_letter_code
_entity_poly.pdbx_strand_id
1 'polypeptide(L)'
;MQRNIEVSFIDENIISFSLYNYSYAGGAHGIYNIQPNIYLISNGKRVGLSVSELIEDVADIDLINLMRIKLTENMSESDFFDFNSITLSDTFDITPTGIKFIWPAYKISDYAHGIIEIEFRYSELKPFVKEDSAFMYLFE
;
A
#
# COMPACT_ATOMS: atom_id res chain seq x y z
N MET A 1 -9.20 6.51 21.83
CA MET A 1 -8.90 6.59 20.38
C MET A 1 -7.67 7.44 20.22
N GLN A 2 -6.67 6.95 19.51
CA GLN A 2 -5.45 7.68 19.14
C GLN A 2 -5.44 7.84 17.63
N ARG A 3 -5.04 9.02 17.15
CA ARG A 3 -4.88 9.31 15.73
C ARG A 3 -3.58 10.09 15.52
N ASN A 4 -2.73 9.59 14.63
CA ASN A 4 -1.51 10.25 14.20
C ASN A 4 -1.56 10.49 12.69
N ILE A 5 -0.89 11.56 12.23
CA ILE A 5 -0.77 11.91 10.81
C ILE A 5 0.71 11.96 10.49
N GLU A 6 1.11 11.32 9.41
CA GLU A 6 2.47 11.32 8.90
C GLU A 6 2.44 11.69 7.41
N VAL A 7 3.27 12.66 7.02
CA VAL A 7 3.44 13.01 5.60
C VAL A 7 4.41 11.99 5.00
N SER A 8 3.91 11.18 4.08
CA SER A 8 4.67 10.13 3.41
C SER A 8 5.47 10.67 2.23
N PHE A 9 4.88 11.62 1.49
CA PHE A 9 5.49 12.21 0.30
C PHE A 9 4.86 13.58 -0.02
N ILE A 10 5.66 14.50 -0.56
CA ILE A 10 5.19 15.78 -1.09
C ILE A 10 6.13 16.26 -2.20
N ASP A 11 5.55 16.70 -3.31
CA ASP A 11 6.25 17.40 -4.39
C ASP A 11 5.36 18.54 -4.94
N GLU A 12 5.59 19.01 -6.17
CA GLU A 12 4.76 20.03 -6.81
C GLU A 12 3.39 19.54 -7.33
N ASN A 13 3.20 18.23 -7.50
CA ASN A 13 2.02 17.64 -8.13
C ASN A 13 1.07 17.01 -7.10
N ILE A 14 1.60 16.32 -6.09
CA ILE A 14 0.83 15.59 -5.08
C ILE A 14 1.35 15.83 -3.67
N ILE A 15 0.44 15.64 -2.72
CA ILE A 15 0.76 15.38 -1.32
C ILE A 15 0.17 14.02 -0.94
N SER A 16 0.98 13.16 -0.33
CA SER A 16 0.52 11.95 0.34
C SER A 16 0.80 12.00 1.83
N PHE A 17 -0.21 11.63 2.61
CA PHE A 17 -0.07 11.45 4.05
C PHE A 17 -0.93 10.28 4.54
N SER A 18 -0.42 9.57 5.54
CA SER A 18 -1.09 8.44 6.14
C SER A 18 -1.67 8.80 7.51
N LEU A 19 -2.89 8.32 7.76
CA LEU A 19 -3.55 8.40 9.06
C LEU A 19 -3.41 7.06 9.76
N TYR A 20 -2.70 7.05 10.88
CA TYR A 20 -2.72 5.91 11.80
C TYR A 20 -3.85 6.10 12.80
N ASN A 21 -4.80 5.17 12.85
CA ASN A 21 -5.86 5.18 13.85
C ASN A 21 -5.72 3.95 14.75
N TYR A 22 -5.84 4.15 16.06
CA TYR A 22 -5.91 3.09 17.04
C TYR A 22 -7.11 3.29 17.97
N SER A 23 -7.84 2.21 18.22
CA SER A 23 -8.95 2.19 19.16
C SER A 23 -8.89 0.96 20.06
N TYR A 24 -9.20 1.13 21.33
CA TYR A 24 -9.36 0.04 22.29
C TYR A 24 -10.64 0.28 23.07
N ALA A 25 -11.53 -0.71 23.06
CA ALA A 25 -12.84 -0.66 23.71
C ALA A 25 -12.99 -1.73 24.79
N GLY A 26 -11.87 -2.25 25.32
CA GLY A 26 -11.83 -3.46 26.16
C GLY A 26 -11.57 -4.74 25.36
N GLY A 27 -11.29 -5.85 26.06
CA GLY A 27 -10.94 -7.13 25.44
C GLY A 27 -9.43 -7.39 25.37
N ALA A 28 -9.01 -8.37 24.57
CA ALA A 28 -7.63 -8.85 24.52
C ALA A 28 -6.64 -7.85 23.89
N HIS A 29 -7.04 -7.12 22.85
CA HIS A 29 -6.20 -6.13 22.18
C HIS A 29 -7.05 -5.04 21.51
N GLY A 30 -6.41 -3.93 21.10
CA GLY A 30 -7.05 -2.87 20.30
C GLY A 30 -7.17 -3.23 18.82
N ILE A 31 -7.71 -2.32 18.02
CA ILE A 31 -7.70 -2.39 16.56
C ILE A 31 -7.03 -1.14 16.01
N TYR A 32 -6.27 -1.31 14.94
CA TYR A 32 -5.62 -0.20 14.27
C TYR A 32 -5.65 -0.37 12.75
N ASN A 33 -5.52 0.76 12.05
CA ASN A 33 -5.35 0.79 10.61
C ASN A 33 -4.43 1.94 10.19
N ILE A 34 -3.88 1.80 8.99
CA ILE A 34 -3.20 2.87 8.26
C ILE A 34 -4.10 3.23 7.09
N GLN A 35 -4.39 4.52 6.94
CA GLN A 35 -5.21 5.04 5.85
C GLN A 35 -4.40 6.09 5.08
N PRO A 36 -3.82 5.71 3.94
CA PRO A 36 -3.20 6.65 3.01
C PRO A 36 -4.23 7.63 2.44
N ASN A 37 -3.78 8.87 2.21
CA ASN A 37 -4.57 9.90 1.58
C ASN A 37 -3.67 10.71 0.64
N ILE A 38 -3.94 10.56 -0.66
CA ILE A 38 -3.19 11.22 -1.72
C ILE A 38 -4.08 12.26 -2.38
N TYR A 39 -3.58 13.48 -2.52
CA TYR A 39 -4.29 14.59 -3.15
C TYR A 39 -3.43 15.27 -4.21
N LEU A 40 -4.05 15.63 -5.34
CA LEU A 40 -3.45 16.51 -6.33
C LEU A 40 -3.36 17.93 -5.77
N ILE A 41 -2.19 18.55 -5.85
CA ILE A 41 -1.96 19.93 -5.39
C ILE A 41 -2.69 20.95 -6.26
N SER A 42 -2.82 20.66 -7.56
CA SER A 42 -3.42 21.57 -8.54
C SER A 42 -4.88 21.93 -8.26
N ASN A 43 -5.66 21.00 -7.70
CA ASN A 43 -7.10 21.18 -7.51
C ASN A 43 -7.67 20.53 -6.23
N GLY A 44 -6.83 19.92 -5.39
CA GLY A 44 -7.26 19.26 -4.16
C GLY A 44 -8.06 17.96 -4.38
N LYS A 45 -8.07 17.41 -5.60
CA LYS A 45 -8.76 16.14 -5.89
C LYS A 45 -8.03 14.98 -5.19
N ARG A 46 -8.78 14.16 -4.46
CA ARG A 46 -8.28 12.90 -3.92
C ARG A 46 -8.10 11.86 -5.04
N VAL A 47 -6.94 11.21 -5.06
CA VAL A 47 -6.56 10.17 -6.02
C VAL A 47 -6.03 8.93 -5.28
N GLY A 48 -5.79 7.84 -5.99
CA GLY A 48 -5.32 6.58 -5.40
C GLY A 48 -6.40 5.93 -4.54
N LEU A 49 -7.67 6.03 -4.95
CA LEU A 49 -8.79 5.39 -4.26
C LEU A 49 -8.90 3.90 -4.60
N SER A 50 -8.28 3.50 -5.72
CA SER A 50 -8.15 2.13 -6.19
C SER A 50 -6.75 1.92 -6.74
N VAL A 51 -6.18 0.74 -6.52
CA VAL A 51 -4.91 0.35 -7.14
C VAL A 51 -4.98 0.37 -8.67
N SER A 52 -6.16 0.23 -9.26
CA SER A 52 -6.38 0.38 -10.71
C SER A 52 -6.19 1.80 -11.25
N GLU A 53 -6.06 2.81 -10.38
CA GLU A 53 -5.62 4.16 -10.79
C GLU A 53 -4.10 4.22 -11.00
N LEU A 54 -3.35 3.26 -10.47
CA LEU A 54 -1.89 3.17 -10.53
C LEU A 54 -1.43 2.05 -11.47
N ILE A 55 -2.02 0.86 -11.38
CA ILE A 55 -1.58 -0.36 -12.07
C ILE A 55 -2.53 -0.68 -13.22
N GLU A 56 -1.98 -1.00 -14.39
CA GLU A 56 -2.73 -1.35 -15.60
C GLU A 56 -3.49 -2.68 -15.42
N ASP A 57 -2.77 -3.74 -15.04
CA ASP A 57 -3.33 -5.06 -14.74
C ASP A 57 -2.87 -5.54 -13.34
N VAL A 58 -3.79 -5.47 -12.38
CA VAL A 58 -3.56 -5.89 -11.00
C VAL A 58 -3.40 -7.40 -10.84
N ALA A 59 -3.77 -8.17 -11.87
CA ALA A 59 -3.65 -9.62 -11.92
C ALA A 59 -2.45 -10.09 -12.76
N ASP A 60 -1.59 -9.16 -13.20
CA ASP A 60 -0.36 -9.50 -13.91
C ASP A 60 0.49 -10.50 -13.12
N ILE A 61 0.84 -11.61 -13.77
CA ILE A 61 1.51 -12.74 -13.11
C ILE A 61 2.92 -12.37 -12.64
N ASP A 62 3.64 -11.53 -13.37
CA ASP A 62 5.00 -11.12 -13.02
C ASP A 62 4.97 -10.16 -11.83
N LEU A 63 4.00 -9.25 -11.78
CA LEU A 63 3.76 -8.38 -10.62
C LEU A 63 3.40 -9.19 -9.37
N ILE A 64 2.50 -10.16 -9.50
CA ILE A 64 2.12 -11.05 -8.38
C ILE A 64 3.29 -11.89 -7.90
N ASN A 65 4.15 -12.39 -8.81
CA ASN A 65 5.36 -13.11 -8.43
C ASN A 65 6.36 -12.20 -7.71
N LEU A 66 6.56 -10.97 -8.18
CA LEU A 66 7.43 -9.99 -7.53
C LEU A 66 6.92 -9.61 -6.13
N MET A 67 5.62 -9.43 -5.98
CA MET A 67 4.95 -9.23 -4.69
C MET A 67 5.22 -10.40 -3.74
N ARG A 68 5.06 -11.64 -4.21
CA ARG A 68 5.30 -12.84 -3.41
C ARG A 68 6.74 -12.96 -2.96
N ILE A 69 7.70 -12.69 -3.85
CA ILE A 69 9.13 -12.66 -3.51
C ILE A 69 9.37 -11.70 -2.35
N LYS A 70 8.84 -10.46 -2.45
CA LYS A 70 8.97 -9.44 -1.39
C LYS A 70 8.30 -9.85 -0.08
N LEU A 71 7.11 -10.44 -0.12
CA LEU A 71 6.43 -10.97 1.08
C LEU A 71 7.29 -12.02 1.79
N THR A 72 7.99 -12.87 1.03
CA THR A 72 8.84 -13.93 1.58
C THR A 72 10.26 -13.51 1.94
N GLU A 73 10.62 -12.22 1.81
CA GLU A 73 11.93 -11.74 2.27
C GLU A 73 12.09 -11.84 3.79
N ASN A 74 11.00 -11.67 4.53
CA ASN A 74 10.99 -11.65 6.00
C ASN A 74 9.92 -12.55 6.64
N MET A 75 9.10 -13.22 5.84
CA MET A 75 8.03 -14.10 6.29
C MET A 75 8.11 -15.45 5.56
N SER A 76 7.57 -16.50 6.17
CA SER A 76 7.40 -17.80 5.55
C SER A 76 6.01 -17.90 4.92
N GLU A 77 5.85 -18.74 3.88
CA GLU A 77 4.53 -18.96 3.27
C GLU A 77 3.48 -19.44 4.29
N SER A 78 3.90 -20.19 5.32
CA SER A 78 3.05 -20.67 6.41
C SER A 78 2.51 -19.57 7.32
N ASP A 79 3.07 -18.37 7.26
CA ASP A 79 2.62 -17.24 8.07
C ASP A 79 1.36 -16.58 7.46
N PHE A 80 1.00 -16.93 6.23
CA PHE A 80 -0.17 -16.41 5.52
C PHE A 80 -1.34 -17.40 5.54
N PHE A 81 -2.57 -16.88 5.50
CA PHE A 81 -3.78 -17.73 5.48
C PHE A 81 -3.89 -18.61 4.24
N ASP A 82 -3.62 -18.02 3.07
CA ASP A 82 -3.53 -18.71 1.78
C ASP A 82 -2.60 -17.91 0.86
N PHE A 83 -1.30 -18.21 0.95
CA PHE A 83 -0.23 -17.51 0.24
C PHE A 83 -0.45 -17.45 -1.28
N ASN A 84 -0.98 -18.51 -1.87
CA ASN A 84 -1.21 -18.61 -3.31
C ASN A 84 -2.43 -17.83 -3.79
N SER A 85 -3.30 -17.39 -2.87
CA SER A 85 -4.45 -16.53 -3.18
C SER A 85 -4.17 -15.04 -2.99
N ILE A 86 -3.02 -14.66 -2.41
CA ILE A 86 -2.69 -13.27 -2.15
C ILE A 86 -2.63 -12.51 -3.47
N THR A 87 -3.37 -11.41 -3.54
CA THR A 87 -3.35 -10.41 -4.61
C THR A 87 -2.70 -9.13 -4.12
N LEU A 88 -2.34 -8.26 -5.07
CA LEU A 88 -1.87 -6.92 -4.76
C LEU A 88 -2.89 -6.17 -3.87
N SER A 89 -2.41 -5.35 -2.94
CA SER A 89 -3.31 -4.59 -2.07
C SER A 89 -4.00 -3.47 -2.85
N ASP A 90 -5.29 -3.28 -2.58
CA ASP A 90 -6.02 -2.09 -3.03
C ASP A 90 -5.58 -0.81 -2.30
N THR A 91 -4.89 -0.95 -1.16
CA THR A 91 -4.38 0.16 -0.37
C THR A 91 -2.90 0.35 -0.63
N PHE A 92 -2.52 1.53 -1.09
CA PHE A 92 -1.13 1.91 -1.29
C PHE A 92 -0.87 3.35 -0.86
N ASP A 93 0.40 3.65 -0.59
CA ASP A 93 0.91 4.99 -0.28
C ASP A 93 2.14 5.31 -1.14
N ILE A 94 2.40 6.59 -1.33
CA ILE A 94 3.57 7.11 -2.04
C ILE A 94 4.69 7.37 -1.04
N THR A 95 5.89 6.90 -1.32
CA THR A 95 7.10 7.17 -0.53
C THR A 95 8.14 7.91 -1.39
N PRO A 96 9.20 8.46 -0.79
CA PRO A 96 10.30 9.04 -1.57
C PRO A 96 11.03 8.03 -2.46
N THR A 97 10.91 6.73 -2.17
CA THR A 97 11.67 5.66 -2.82
C THR A 97 10.81 4.77 -3.72
N GLY A 98 9.48 4.85 -3.63
CA GLY A 98 8.59 4.04 -4.43
C GLY A 98 7.12 4.05 -3.97
N ILE A 99 6.46 2.91 -4.17
CA ILE A 99 5.07 2.68 -3.79
C ILE A 99 5.02 1.60 -2.72
N LYS A 100 4.33 1.91 -1.62
CA LYS A 100 4.12 0.98 -0.51
C LYS A 100 2.71 0.42 -0.55
N PHE A 101 2.56 -0.88 -0.76
CA PHE A 101 1.29 -1.59 -0.66
C PHE A 101 1.07 -2.09 0.77
N ILE A 102 -0.15 -1.93 1.26
CA ILE A 102 -0.48 -2.10 2.69
C ILE A 102 -1.64 -3.09 2.81
N TRP A 103 -1.43 -4.24 3.45
CA TRP A 103 -2.49 -5.15 3.84
C TRP A 103 -2.82 -4.94 5.32
N PRO A 104 -4.06 -4.56 5.65
CA PRO A 104 -4.48 -4.41 7.04
C PRO A 104 -4.28 -5.70 7.85
N ALA A 105 -4.18 -5.58 9.17
CA ALA A 105 -4.17 -6.74 10.05
C ALA A 105 -5.40 -7.64 9.78
N TYR A 106 -5.21 -8.96 9.85
CA TYR A 106 -6.20 -9.98 9.46
C TYR A 106 -6.51 -10.07 7.95
N LYS A 107 -5.87 -9.30 7.07
CA LYS A 107 -6.17 -9.38 5.63
C LYS A 107 -5.55 -10.61 4.96
N ILE A 108 -4.27 -10.88 5.24
CA ILE A 108 -3.52 -12.00 4.62
C ILE A 108 -2.80 -12.89 5.64
N SER A 109 -2.74 -12.46 6.91
CA SER A 109 -2.07 -13.15 8.02
C SER A 109 -2.78 -12.82 9.34
N ASP A 110 -2.41 -13.51 10.42
CA ASP A 110 -2.95 -13.29 11.75
C ASP A 110 -2.55 -11.92 12.35
N TYR A 111 -3.18 -11.57 13.46
CA TYR A 111 -2.98 -10.27 14.09
C TYR A 111 -1.59 -10.05 14.69
N ALA A 112 -0.88 -11.11 15.08
CA ALA A 112 0.46 -10.99 15.65
C ALA A 112 1.46 -10.48 14.60
N HIS A 113 1.24 -10.78 13.32
CA HIS A 113 1.99 -10.22 12.20
C HIS A 113 1.60 -8.76 11.88
N GLY A 114 0.45 -8.30 12.37
CA GLY A 114 0.02 -6.90 12.26
C GLY A 114 -0.31 -6.47 10.83
N ILE A 115 -0.06 -5.19 10.54
CA ILE A 115 -0.16 -4.65 9.17
C ILE A 115 1.07 -5.11 8.40
N ILE A 116 0.84 -5.70 7.22
CA ILE A 116 1.92 -6.13 6.33
C ILE A 116 2.08 -5.08 5.25
N GLU A 117 3.30 -4.60 5.07
CA GLU A 117 3.66 -3.58 4.08
C GLU A 117 4.77 -4.13 3.19
N ILE A 118 4.64 -3.92 1.88
CA ILE A 118 5.75 -4.14 0.95
C ILE A 118 5.97 -2.90 0.12
N GLU A 119 7.23 -2.53 -0.08
CA GLU A 119 7.61 -1.39 -0.90
C GLU A 119 8.25 -1.86 -2.20
N PHE A 120 7.72 -1.36 -3.32
CA PHE A 120 8.34 -1.48 -4.64
C PHE A 120 9.02 -0.17 -4.96
N ARG A 121 10.29 -0.23 -5.37
CA ARG A 121 10.96 0.93 -5.95
C ARG A 121 10.23 1.35 -7.23
N TYR A 122 10.26 2.64 -7.55
CA TYR A 122 9.65 3.14 -8.79
C TYR A 122 10.10 2.34 -10.03
N SER A 123 11.40 2.04 -10.16
CA SER A 123 11.92 1.24 -11.27
C SER A 123 11.42 -0.20 -11.34
N GLU A 124 11.08 -0.82 -10.20
CA GLU A 124 10.55 -2.19 -10.12
C GLU A 124 9.10 -2.24 -10.59
N LEU A 125 8.33 -1.20 -10.27
CA LEU A 125 6.89 -1.17 -10.52
C LEU A 125 6.54 -0.54 -11.88
N LYS A 126 7.41 0.32 -12.41
CA LYS A 126 7.23 1.04 -13.69
C LYS A 126 6.63 0.19 -14.83
N PRO A 127 7.06 -1.07 -15.08
CA PRO A 127 6.51 -1.87 -16.18
C PRO A 127 5.02 -2.18 -16.07
N PHE A 128 4.43 -2.07 -14.87
CA PHE A 128 3.04 -2.41 -14.58
C PHE A 128 2.15 -1.17 -14.39
N VAL A 129 2.74 0.03 -14.38
CA VAL A 129 2.02 1.28 -14.13
C VAL A 129 1.18 1.63 -15.34
N LYS A 130 -0.04 2.08 -15.06
CA LYS A 130 -0.98 2.57 -16.05
C LYS A 130 -0.46 3.87 -16.69
N GLU A 131 -0.31 3.90 -18.01
CA GLU A 131 0.29 5.03 -18.74
C GLU A 131 -0.46 6.37 -18.54
N ASP A 132 -1.79 6.33 -18.38
CA ASP A 132 -2.61 7.51 -18.11
C ASP A 132 -2.79 7.80 -16.60
N SER A 133 -2.04 7.10 -15.74
CA SER A 133 -2.09 7.30 -14.30
C SER A 133 -1.65 8.71 -13.92
N ALA A 134 -2.34 9.30 -12.94
CA ALA A 134 -1.89 10.54 -12.31
C ALA A 134 -0.53 10.41 -11.61
N PHE A 135 -0.07 9.18 -11.38
CA PHE A 135 1.20 8.87 -10.72
C PHE A 135 2.35 8.60 -11.70
N MET A 136 2.08 8.51 -13.02
CA MET A 136 3.07 8.05 -14.00
C MET A 136 4.37 8.88 -13.99
N TYR A 137 4.27 10.18 -13.72
CA TYR A 137 5.42 11.07 -13.63
C TYR A 137 6.42 10.70 -12.52
N LEU A 138 5.99 9.97 -11.48
CA LEU A 138 6.87 9.48 -10.41
C LEU A 138 7.83 8.37 -10.88
N PHE A 139 7.56 7.79 -12.06
CA PHE A 139 8.30 6.66 -12.62
C PHE A 139 9.26 7.07 -13.73
N GLU A 140 9.36 8.37 -14.07
CA GLU A 140 10.23 8.88 -15.14
C GLU A 140 11.70 9.03 -14.74
#